data_AF-A0AAX4HPL1-F1
#
_entry.id   AF-A0AAX4HPL1-F1
#
_cell.length_a   1.000
_cell.length_b   1.000
_cell.length_c   1.000
_cell.angle_alpha   90.00
_cell.angle_beta   90.00
_cell.angle_gamma   90.00
#
_symmetry.space_group_name_H-M   'P 1'
#
loop_
_entity.id
_entity.type
_entity.pdbx_description
1 polymer ?
#
loop_
_entity_poly.entity_id
_entity_poly.type
_entity_poly.pdbx_seq_one_letter_code
_entity_poly.pdbx_strand_id
1 'polypeptide(L)'
;MSILRPKFTRLIPSQESRAFHMERNRIYTPDKFQSYNDWFYFIHVDPFTRWIHAIGMVLGFILYYFSAYELWLTGFSLSVVVKFLIGVFFFYFLPLISHYFYDGGSAKSTPDKFHSTLIPVIHINVLTLTGRYDKWLRNFMVKYPFTREAWLLEEKEGSELVRR
;
A
#
# COMPACT_ATOMS: atom_id res chain seq x y z
N MET A 1 7.48 13.74 18.39
CA MET A 1 7.42 13.97 16.93
C MET A 1 5.99 13.72 16.49
N SER A 2 5.37 14.66 15.77
CA SER A 2 4.01 14.50 15.24
C SER A 2 4.03 13.74 13.91
N ILE A 3 3.05 12.87 13.71
CA ILE A 3 2.88 12.06 12.49
C ILE A 3 1.56 12.45 11.83
N LEU A 4 1.55 12.58 10.50
CA LEU A 4 0.34 12.78 9.73
C LEU A 4 -0.37 11.45 9.53
N ARG A 5 -1.65 11.41 9.90
CA ARG A 5 -2.49 10.23 9.74
C ARG A 5 -3.87 10.63 9.23
N PRO A 6 -4.46 9.88 8.28
CA PRO A 6 -5.85 10.08 7.91
C PRO A 6 -6.79 9.89 9.11
N LYS A 7 -7.78 10.78 9.24
CA LYS A 7 -8.81 10.72 10.30
C LYS A 7 -9.49 9.34 10.41
N PHE A 8 -9.76 8.71 9.27
CA PHE A 8 -10.49 7.44 9.19
C PHE A 8 -9.63 6.18 9.25
N THR A 9 -8.31 6.30 9.44
CA THR A 9 -7.43 5.13 9.55
C THR A 9 -7.81 4.26 10.75
N ARG A 10 -8.16 3.00 10.51
CA ARG A 10 -8.55 1.98 11.52
C ARG A 10 -8.17 0.59 11.03
N LEU A 11 -7.89 -0.34 11.95
CA LEU A 11 -7.54 -1.73 11.59
C LEU A 11 -8.72 -2.46 10.94
N ILE A 12 -9.94 -2.13 11.39
CA ILE A 12 -11.19 -2.62 10.79
C ILE A 12 -11.93 -1.39 10.28
N PRO A 13 -12.08 -1.22 8.95
CA PRO A 13 -12.76 -0.06 8.38
C PRO A 13 -14.26 -0.11 8.72
N SER A 14 -14.82 1.01 9.15
CA SER A 14 -16.28 1.17 9.23
C SER A 14 -16.87 1.33 7.83
N GLN A 15 -18.19 1.13 7.70
CA GLN A 15 -18.88 1.42 6.44
C GLN A 15 -18.69 2.87 5.99
N GLU A 16 -18.74 3.82 6.93
CA GLU A 16 -18.48 5.25 6.68
C GLU A 16 -17.06 5.49 6.15
N SER A 17 -16.05 4.91 6.79
CA SER A 17 -14.65 5.04 6.36
C SER A 17 -14.45 4.44 4.96
N ARG A 18 -15.02 3.27 4.69
CA ARG A 18 -14.95 2.62 3.38
C ARG A 18 -15.64 3.46 2.30
N ALA A 19 -16.84 3.99 2.57
CA ALA A 19 -17.56 4.87 1.66
C ALA A 19 -16.79 6.16 1.37
N PHE A 20 -16.17 6.76 2.40
CA PHE A 20 -15.29 7.91 2.23
C PHE A 20 -14.10 7.62 1.31
N HIS A 21 -13.43 6.48 1.50
CA HIS A 21 -12.31 6.08 0.65
C HIS A 21 -12.73 5.82 -0.80
N MET A 22 -13.88 5.18 -1.00
CA MET A 22 -14.47 4.96 -2.33
C MET A 22 -14.75 6.30 -3.03
N GLU A 23 -15.42 7.22 -2.34
CA GLU A 23 -15.77 8.52 -2.92
C GLU A 23 -14.53 9.37 -3.21
N ARG A 24 -13.54 9.37 -2.31
CA ARG A 24 -12.26 10.04 -2.57
C ARG A 24 -11.60 9.48 -3.82
N ASN A 25 -11.51 8.16 -3.97
CA ASN A 25 -10.88 7.56 -5.15
C ASN A 25 -11.66 7.87 -6.44
N ARG A 26 -12.97 8.08 -6.36
CA ARG A 26 -13.81 8.55 -7.48
C ARG A 26 -13.54 10.01 -7.84
N ILE A 27 -13.29 10.87 -6.85
CA ILE A 27 -13.01 12.30 -7.05
C ILE A 27 -11.57 12.53 -7.52
N TYR A 28 -10.61 11.75 -7.01
CA TYR A 28 -9.18 11.93 -7.24
C TYR A 28 -8.63 10.84 -8.16
N THR A 29 -9.04 10.93 -9.42
CA THR A 29 -8.62 10.08 -10.54
C THR A 29 -7.21 10.43 -11.04
N PRO A 30 -6.55 9.55 -11.82
CA PRO A 30 -5.17 9.75 -12.26
C PRO A 30 -4.88 11.07 -13.00
N ASP A 31 -5.87 11.63 -13.69
CA ASP A 31 -5.78 12.92 -14.41
C ASP A 31 -5.57 14.14 -13.51
N LYS A 32 -5.84 14.01 -12.20
CA LYS A 32 -5.52 15.07 -11.22
C LYS A 32 -4.04 15.11 -10.82
N PHE A 33 -3.24 14.19 -11.34
CA PHE A 33 -1.84 14.02 -10.99
C PHE A 33 -0.96 14.19 -12.24
N GLN A 34 0.26 14.70 -12.04
CA GLN A 34 1.23 14.86 -13.14
C GLN A 34 1.71 13.51 -13.69
N SER A 35 1.60 12.44 -12.89
CA SER A 35 1.97 11.09 -13.31
C SER A 35 1.08 10.06 -12.65
N TYR A 36 0.96 8.90 -13.31
CA TYR A 36 0.26 7.74 -12.76
C TYR A 36 0.90 7.27 -11.44
N ASN A 37 2.22 7.39 -11.33
CA ASN A 37 2.96 7.05 -10.11
C ASN A 37 2.53 7.92 -8.94
N ASP A 38 2.36 9.22 -9.15
CA ASP A 38 1.90 10.15 -8.11
C ASP A 38 0.49 9.80 -7.63
N TRP A 39 -0.42 9.49 -8.56
CA TRP A 39 -1.75 8.97 -8.22
C TRP A 39 -1.66 7.66 -7.43
N PHE A 40 -0.76 6.74 -7.84
CA PHE A 40 -0.54 5.48 -7.14
C PHE A 40 -0.08 5.71 -5.69
N TYR A 41 0.82 6.67 -5.43
CA TYR A 41 1.16 7.03 -4.04
C TYR A 41 -0.04 7.57 -3.27
N PHE A 42 -0.82 8.45 -3.91
CA PHE A 42 -1.97 9.10 -3.28
C PHE A 42 -3.00 8.09 -2.79
N ILE A 43 -3.30 7.02 -3.54
CA ILE A 43 -4.26 6.00 -3.11
C ILE A 43 -3.74 5.12 -1.95
N HIS A 44 -2.44 5.17 -1.63
CA HIS A 44 -1.80 4.40 -0.55
C HIS A 44 -1.42 5.26 0.67
N VAL A 45 -2.13 6.35 0.96
CA VAL A 45 -1.87 7.19 2.16
C VAL A 45 -2.44 6.58 3.45
N ASP A 46 -3.28 5.54 3.40
CA ASP A 46 -3.67 4.81 4.62
C ASP A 46 -2.54 3.89 5.13
N PRO A 47 -2.13 3.99 6.41
CA PRO A 47 -1.06 3.16 6.94
C PRO A 47 -1.41 1.68 7.06
N PHE A 48 -2.66 1.28 7.29
CA PHE A 48 -3.00 -0.16 7.38
C PHE A 48 -2.89 -0.83 6.02
N THR A 49 -3.44 -0.20 4.97
CA THR A 49 -3.25 -0.68 3.60
C THR A 49 -1.76 -0.78 3.26
N ARG A 50 -0.95 0.25 3.56
CA ARG A 50 0.51 0.19 3.34
C ARG A 50 1.22 -0.91 4.11
N TRP A 51 0.89 -1.11 5.39
CA TRP A 51 1.51 -2.16 6.19
C TRP A 51 1.17 -3.55 5.65
N ILE A 52 -0.06 -3.77 5.19
CA ILE A 52 -0.43 -5.03 4.53
C ILE A 52 0.37 -5.22 3.24
N HIS A 53 0.55 -4.16 2.43
CA HIS A 53 1.39 -4.23 1.23
C HIS A 53 2.85 -4.55 1.56
N ALA A 54 3.41 -3.88 2.57
CA ALA A 54 4.79 -4.10 3.01
C ALA A 54 5.00 -5.52 3.55
N ILE A 55 4.08 -6.02 4.39
CA ILE A 55 4.12 -7.39 4.91
C ILE A 55 3.99 -8.41 3.78
N GLY A 56 3.03 -8.22 2.88
CA GLY A 56 2.84 -9.09 1.71
C GLY A 56 4.08 -9.14 0.82
N MET A 57 4.72 -7.99 0.58
CA MET A 57 5.99 -7.91 -0.16
C MET A 57 7.11 -8.68 0.54
N VAL A 58 7.29 -8.50 1.85
CA VAL A 58 8.35 -9.19 2.62
C VAL A 58 8.13 -10.71 2.63
N LEU A 59 6.93 -11.17 2.96
CA LEU A 59 6.60 -12.60 2.96
C LEU A 59 6.73 -13.21 1.56
N GLY A 60 6.25 -12.50 0.54
CA GLY A 60 6.40 -12.89 -0.86
C GLY A 60 7.87 -13.05 -1.26
N PHE A 61 8.73 -12.08 -0.95
CA PHE A 61 10.15 -12.15 -1.25
C PHE A 61 10.88 -13.28 -0.52
N ILE A 62 10.55 -13.52 0.75
CA ILE A 62 11.11 -14.64 1.51
C ILE A 62 10.77 -15.97 0.82
N LEU A 63 9.50 -16.15 0.42
CA LEU A 63 9.06 -17.36 -0.26
C LEU A 63 9.70 -17.52 -1.65
N TYR A 64 9.81 -16.44 -2.43
CA TYR A 64 10.51 -16.48 -3.72
C TYR A 64 11.99 -16.84 -3.56
N TYR A 65 12.66 -16.30 -2.54
CA TYR A 65 14.04 -16.64 -2.23
C TYR A 65 14.18 -18.14 -1.91
N PHE A 66 13.32 -18.68 -1.04
CA PHE A 66 13.35 -20.12 -0.73
C PHE A 66 12.99 -21.00 -1.92
N SER A 67 12.02 -20.60 -2.75
CA SER A 67 11.71 -21.29 -4.02
C SER A 67 12.92 -21.34 -4.94
N ALA A 68 13.61 -20.21 -5.13
CA ALA A 68 14.78 -20.14 -6.00
C ALA A 68 15.97 -20.94 -5.44
N TYR A 69 16.19 -20.88 -4.13
CA TYR A 69 17.23 -21.62 -3.44
C TYR A 69 17.02 -23.14 -3.53
N GLU A 70 15.77 -23.60 -3.31
CA GLU A 70 15.43 -25.02 -3.46
C GLU A 70 15.53 -25.48 -4.92
N LEU A 71 15.05 -24.66 -5.87
CA LEU A 71 15.19 -24.94 -7.30
C LEU A 71 16.66 -25.12 -7.69
N TRP A 72 17.55 -24.28 -7.14
CA TRP A 72 19.00 -24.37 -7.36
C TRP A 72 19.61 -25.65 -6.78
N LEU A 73 19.22 -26.06 -5.58
CA LEU A 73 19.80 -27.21 -4.89
C LEU A 73 19.26 -28.56 -5.37
N THR A 74 17.96 -28.66 -5.59
CA THR A 74 17.26 -29.94 -5.81
C THR A 74 16.58 -30.04 -7.16
N GLY A 75 16.61 -28.98 -7.98
CA GLY A 75 15.86 -28.91 -9.23
C GLY A 75 14.37 -28.65 -8.98
N PHE A 76 13.57 -28.85 -10.04
CA PHE A 76 12.13 -28.57 -10.00
C PHE A 76 11.38 -29.59 -9.14
N SER A 77 10.57 -29.10 -8.21
CA SER A 77 9.75 -29.93 -7.31
C SER A 77 8.36 -29.32 -7.11
N LEU A 78 7.40 -30.13 -6.66
CA LEU A 78 6.07 -29.64 -6.24
C LEU A 78 6.19 -28.60 -5.12
N SER A 79 7.15 -28.77 -4.22
CA SER A 79 7.42 -27.84 -3.12
C SER A 79 7.87 -26.45 -3.63
N VAL A 80 8.72 -26.38 -4.66
CA VAL A 80 9.09 -25.12 -5.33
C VAL A 80 7.85 -24.40 -5.88
N VAL A 81 6.96 -25.12 -6.56
CA VAL A 81 5.71 -24.59 -7.13
C VAL A 81 4.80 -24.05 -6.04
N VAL A 82 4.58 -24.82 -4.97
CA VAL A 82 3.73 -24.40 -3.84
C VAL A 82 4.28 -23.13 -3.20
N LYS A 83 5.57 -23.09 -2.86
CA LYS A 83 6.19 -21.89 -2.26
C LYS A 83 6.07 -20.68 -3.20
N PHE A 84 6.26 -20.88 -4.50
CA PHE A 84 6.13 -19.82 -5.48
C PHE A 84 4.70 -19.27 -5.53
N LEU A 85 3.68 -20.14 -5.58
CA LEU A 85 2.27 -19.73 -5.60
C LEU A 85 1.85 -19.01 -4.30
N ILE A 86 2.33 -19.48 -3.14
CA ILE A 86 2.11 -18.78 -1.87
C ILE A 86 2.83 -17.42 -1.89
N GLY A 87 4.03 -17.34 -2.48
CA GLY A 87 4.75 -16.09 -2.69
C GLY A 87 3.96 -15.10 -3.54
N VAL A 88 3.36 -15.56 -4.66
CA VAL A 88 2.45 -14.78 -5.51
C VAL A 88 1.24 -14.30 -4.73
N PHE A 89 0.65 -15.15 -3.90
CA PHE A 89 -0.46 -14.77 -3.04
C PHE A 89 -0.09 -13.59 -2.12
N PHE A 90 1.01 -13.69 -1.37
CA PHE A 90 1.43 -12.62 -0.47
C PHE A 90 1.86 -11.35 -1.21
N PHE A 91 2.58 -11.48 -2.32
CA PHE A 91 3.11 -10.33 -3.04
C PHE A 91 2.04 -9.55 -3.81
N TYR A 92 1.02 -10.25 -4.35
CA TYR A 92 0.03 -9.64 -5.25
C TYR A 92 -1.39 -9.67 -4.71
N PHE A 93 -1.88 -10.84 -4.30
CA PHE A 93 -3.29 -11.00 -3.92
C PHE A 93 -3.61 -10.39 -2.55
N LEU A 94 -2.71 -10.49 -1.57
CA LEU A 94 -2.93 -9.90 -0.25
C LEU A 94 -3.06 -8.36 -0.31
N PRO A 95 -2.18 -7.61 -0.99
CA PRO A 95 -2.38 -6.19 -1.29
C PRO A 95 -3.73 -5.89 -1.94
N LEU A 96 -4.10 -6.65 -2.98
CA LEU A 96 -5.36 -6.47 -3.69
C LEU A 96 -6.58 -6.68 -2.79
N ILE A 97 -6.57 -7.73 -1.94
CA ILE A 97 -7.62 -8.00 -0.95
C ILE A 97 -7.74 -6.82 0.02
N SER A 98 -6.61 -6.22 0.43
CA SER A 98 -6.64 -5.06 1.31
C SER A 98 -7.40 -3.88 0.68
N HIS A 99 -7.23 -3.59 -0.61
CA HIS A 99 -8.03 -2.56 -1.29
C HIS A 99 -9.53 -2.89 -1.28
N TYR A 100 -9.92 -4.14 -1.54
CA TYR A 100 -11.33 -4.54 -1.43
C TYR A 100 -11.90 -4.32 -0.02
N PHE A 101 -11.09 -4.56 1.01
CA PHE A 101 -11.47 -4.41 2.41
C PHE A 101 -11.58 -2.94 2.83
N TYR A 102 -10.58 -2.10 2.52
CA TYR A 102 -10.49 -0.71 2.98
C TYR A 102 -11.17 0.31 2.07
N ASP A 103 -11.16 0.11 0.75
CA ASP A 103 -11.68 1.09 -0.22
C ASP A 103 -12.67 0.51 -1.23
N GLY A 104 -13.17 -0.71 -0.98
CA GLY A 104 -14.13 -1.35 -1.88
C GLY A 104 -13.54 -1.78 -3.23
N GLY A 105 -12.22 -1.74 -3.39
CA GLY A 105 -11.54 -2.00 -4.65
C GLY A 105 -11.70 -0.84 -5.64
N SER A 106 -11.89 0.39 -5.13
CA SER A 106 -11.95 1.60 -5.95
C SER A 106 -10.56 2.10 -6.34
N ALA A 107 -9.54 1.79 -5.53
CA ALA A 107 -8.15 2.03 -5.86
C ALA A 107 -7.58 0.84 -6.65
N LYS A 108 -7.90 0.76 -7.94
CA LYS A 108 -7.37 -0.29 -8.82
C LYS A 108 -6.52 0.30 -9.90
N SER A 109 -5.33 -0.26 -10.06
CA SER A 109 -4.55 0.03 -11.24
C SER A 109 -5.10 -0.70 -12.44
N THR A 110 -5.10 -0.04 -13.60
CA THR A 110 -5.47 -0.71 -14.85
C THR A 110 -4.37 -1.72 -15.23
N PRO A 111 -4.71 -2.90 -15.78
CA PRO A 111 -3.73 -3.95 -16.07
C PRO A 111 -2.58 -3.48 -16.97
N ASP A 112 -2.84 -2.56 -17.90
CA ASP A 112 -1.83 -1.96 -18.79
C ASP A 112 -0.79 -1.09 -18.05
N LYS A 113 -1.07 -0.71 -16.81
CA LYS A 113 -0.19 0.13 -15.97
C LYS A 113 0.65 -0.67 -15.00
N PHE A 114 0.63 -2.01 -15.06
CA PHE A 114 1.39 -2.87 -14.14
C PHE A 114 2.86 -2.45 -14.01
N HIS A 115 3.57 -2.24 -15.13
CA HIS A 115 4.97 -1.82 -15.12
C HIS A 115 5.20 -0.45 -14.47
N SER A 116 4.25 0.48 -14.63
CA SER A 116 4.34 1.80 -13.99
C SER A 116 4.14 1.75 -12.48
N THR A 117 3.47 0.71 -11.96
CA THR A 117 3.20 0.57 -10.51
C THR A 117 4.26 -0.18 -9.73
N LEU A 118 5.12 -0.94 -10.40
CA LEU A 118 6.12 -1.79 -9.73
C LEU A 118 7.15 -0.97 -8.92
N ILE A 119 7.70 0.09 -9.52
CA ILE A 119 8.67 0.96 -8.82
C ILE A 119 7.99 1.71 -7.65
N PRO A 120 6.83 2.36 -7.85
CA PRO A 120 6.08 2.98 -6.75
C PRO A 120 5.74 2.04 -5.61
N VAL A 121 5.26 0.81 -5.88
CA VAL A 121 4.88 -0.12 -4.79
C VAL A 121 6.08 -0.53 -3.95
N ILE A 122 7.23 -0.83 -4.57
CA ILE A 122 8.47 -1.13 -3.85
C ILE A 122 8.88 0.08 -3.00
N HIS A 123 8.85 1.28 -3.56
CA HIS A 123 9.23 2.49 -2.83
C HIS A 123 8.31 2.77 -1.64
N ILE A 124 6.98 2.68 -1.81
CA ILE A 124 6.01 2.83 -0.71
C ILE A 124 6.30 1.84 0.42
N ASN A 125 6.54 0.58 0.08
CA ASN A 125 6.79 -0.46 1.05
C ASN A 125 8.11 -0.21 1.80
N VAL A 126 9.18 0.17 1.11
CA VAL A 126 10.47 0.53 1.73
C VAL A 126 10.32 1.75 2.66
N LEU A 127 9.60 2.79 2.24
CA LEU A 127 9.31 3.95 3.08
C LEU A 127 8.52 3.58 4.34
N THR A 128 7.59 2.63 4.21
CA THR A 128 6.78 2.11 5.32
C THR A 128 7.65 1.35 6.30
N LEU A 129 8.46 0.41 5.82
CA LEU A 129 9.36 -0.43 6.63
C LEU A 129 10.44 0.40 7.35
N THR A 130 10.92 1.48 6.73
CA THR A 130 11.97 2.35 7.30
C THR A 130 11.43 3.49 8.16
N GLY A 131 10.10 3.61 8.30
CA GLY A 131 9.47 4.72 9.03
C GLY A 131 9.64 6.09 8.37
N ARG A 132 10.07 6.15 7.10
CA ARG A 132 10.34 7.38 6.35
C ARG A 132 9.13 7.90 5.57
N TYR A 133 8.02 7.18 5.60
CA TYR A 133 6.82 7.54 4.84
C TYR A 133 6.25 8.92 5.21
N ASP A 134 6.22 9.31 6.48
CA ASP A 134 5.68 10.63 6.89
C ASP A 134 6.45 11.79 6.25
N LYS A 135 7.79 11.74 6.30
CA LYS A 135 8.65 12.74 5.63
C LYS A 135 8.37 12.81 4.14
N TRP A 136 8.21 11.66 3.50
CA TRP A 136 7.88 11.60 2.08
C TRP A 136 6.48 12.17 1.79
N LEU A 137 5.47 11.84 2.61
CA LEU A 137 4.11 12.35 2.48
C LEU A 137 4.07 13.88 2.60
N ARG A 138 4.83 14.47 3.54
CA ARG A 138 4.95 15.92 3.68
C ARG A 138 5.49 16.57 2.40
N ASN A 139 6.52 16.00 1.79
CA ASN A 139 7.04 16.47 0.50
C ASN A 139 6.03 16.28 -0.64
N PHE A 140 5.30 15.17 -0.64
CA PHE A 140 4.25 14.90 -1.62
C PHE A 140 3.12 15.95 -1.53
N MET A 141 2.77 16.40 -0.33
CA MET A 141 1.76 17.45 -0.14
C MET A 141 2.22 18.84 -0.60
N VAL A 142 3.53 19.12 -0.65
CA VAL A 142 4.03 20.37 -1.27
C VAL A 142 3.66 20.38 -2.76
N LYS A 143 3.75 19.22 -3.42
CA LYS A 143 3.38 19.03 -4.83
C LYS A 143 1.87 18.94 -5.03
N TYR A 144 1.16 18.28 -4.12
CA TYR A 144 -0.28 18.03 -4.17
C TYR A 144 -0.99 18.49 -2.88
N PRO A 145 -1.19 19.82 -2.68
CA PRO A 145 -1.72 20.36 -1.43
C PRO A 145 -3.09 19.81 -1.04
N PHE A 146 -3.94 19.52 -2.04
CA PHE A 146 -5.27 18.93 -1.83
C PHE A 146 -5.22 17.59 -1.09
N THR A 147 -4.07 16.90 -1.06
CA THR A 147 -3.91 15.61 -0.37
C THR A 147 -4.30 15.70 1.10
N ARG A 148 -4.01 16.83 1.76
CA ARG A 148 -4.35 17.05 3.16
C ARG A 148 -5.85 16.99 3.40
N GLU A 149 -6.62 17.68 2.58
CA GLU A 149 -8.08 17.74 2.67
C GLU A 149 -8.70 16.43 2.18
N ALA A 150 -8.22 15.89 1.07
CA ALA A 150 -8.70 14.64 0.47
C ALA A 150 -8.59 13.43 1.42
N TRP A 151 -7.59 13.43 2.29
CA TRP A 151 -7.37 12.37 3.28
C TRP A 151 -7.75 12.75 4.70
N LEU A 152 -8.24 13.98 4.92
CA LEU A 152 -8.50 14.53 6.26
C LEU A 152 -7.33 14.26 7.21
N LEU A 153 -6.12 14.68 6.80
CA LEU A 153 -4.90 14.38 7.54
C LEU A 153 -4.84 15.20 8.84
N GLU A 154 -4.66 14.49 9.95
CA GLU A 154 -4.51 15.03 11.30
C GLU A 154 -3.06 14.84 11.76
N GLU A 155 -2.51 15.82 12.49
CA GLU A 155 -1.24 15.63 13.20
C GLU A 155 -1.52 14.96 14.56
N LYS A 156 -0.84 13.84 14.83
CA LYS A 156 -0.93 13.15 16.12
C LYS A 156 0.44 12.98 16.75
N GLU A 157 0.54 13.21 18.05
CA GLU A 157 1.76 12.91 18.80
C GLU A 157 1.93 11.40 18.97
N GLY A 158 3.18 10.92 18.89
CA GLY A 158 3.49 9.49 18.96
C GLY A 158 2.99 8.77 20.23
N SER A 159 2.76 9.50 21.33
CA SER A 159 2.25 8.98 22.61
C SER A 159 0.77 8.59 22.59
N GLU A 160 -0.02 9.14 21.65
CA GLU A 160 -1.46 8.84 21.52
C GLU A 160 -1.76 7.65 20.62
N LEU A 161 -0.78 7.18 19.84
CA LEU A 161 -0.94 6.07 18.89
C LEU A 161 -1.07 4.69 19.55
N VAL A 162 -0.67 4.55 20.82
CA VAL A 162 -0.66 3.27 21.57
C VAL A 162 -1.95 3.07 22.38
N ARG A 163 -2.79 4.10 22.54
CA ARG A 163 -3.91 4.12 23.50
C ARG A 163 -5.29 3.80 22.90
N ARG A 164 -5.40 3.34 21.66
CA ARG A 164 -6.67 2.97 21.00
C ARG A 164 -6.48 1.78 20.07
#